data_AF-A0A7S4C9D6-F1
#
_entry.id   AF-A0A7S4C9D6-F1
#
_cell.length_a   1.000
_cell.length_b   1.000
_cell.length_c   1.000
_cell.angle_alpha   90.00
_cell.angle_beta   90.00
_cell.angle_gamma   90.00
#
_symmetry.space_group_name_H-M   'P 1'
#
loop_
_entity.id
_entity.type
_entity.pdbx_description
1 polymer ?
#
loop_
_entity_poly.entity_id
_entity_poly.type
_entity_poly.pdbx_seq_one_letter_code
_entity_poly.pdbx_strand_id
1 'polypeptide(L)'
;LIEDVTYENIVIDNNEQWPIWIGPAQQSDSRDLCYANPCSLCWPMVPGAECFGAPRSQYRNIVLRNIWIRNPSGSPGVILADPSMPIEGLLFEDVRVTTCQ
;
A
#
# COMPACT_ATOMS: atom_id res chain seq x y z
N LEU A 1 9.26 8.21 -10.07
CA LEU A 1 8.92 9.31 -9.16
C LEU A 1 7.41 9.44 -9.16
N ILE A 2 6.81 9.43 -7.98
CA ILE A 2 5.39 9.67 -7.75
C ILE A 2 5.36 10.79 -6.72
N GLU A 3 4.82 11.95 -7.06
CA GLU A 3 4.80 13.09 -6.15
C GLU A 3 3.56 13.96 -6.30
N ASP A 4 3.27 14.73 -5.26
CA ASP A 4 2.19 15.72 -5.20
C ASP A 4 0.80 15.13 -5.51
N VAL A 5 0.52 13.98 -4.89
CA VAL A 5 -0.72 13.23 -5.08
C VAL A 5 -1.63 13.40 -3.87
N THR A 6 -2.86 13.86 -4.10
CA THR A 6 -3.91 13.88 -3.06
C THR A 6 -5.01 12.88 -3.42
N TYR A 7 -5.30 11.97 -2.50
CA TYR A 7 -6.50 11.15 -2.50
C TYR A 7 -7.45 11.72 -1.47
N GLU A 8 -8.64 12.16 -1.91
CA GLU A 8 -9.59 12.79 -1.01
C GLU A 8 -11.04 12.36 -1.21
N ASN A 9 -11.81 12.38 -0.12
CA ASN A 9 -13.26 12.11 -0.10
C ASN A 9 -13.61 10.69 -0.59
N ILE A 10 -12.87 9.68 -0.10
CA ILE A 10 -13.02 8.29 -0.53
C ILE A 10 -13.69 7.47 0.58
N VAL A 11 -14.69 6.68 0.21
CA VAL A 11 -15.27 5.64 1.08
C VAL A 11 -14.89 4.27 0.52
N ILE A 12 -14.33 3.40 1.37
CA ILE A 12 -13.88 2.06 1.02
C ILE A 12 -14.67 1.05 1.86
N ASP A 13 -15.44 0.18 1.22
CA ASP A 13 -16.31 -0.78 1.89
C ASP A 13 -15.86 -2.22 1.66
N ASN A 14 -15.78 -3.00 2.75
CA ASN A 14 -15.54 -4.44 2.72
C ASN A 14 -14.35 -4.86 1.85
N ASN A 15 -13.27 -4.07 1.88
CA ASN A 15 -12.05 -4.37 1.11
C ASN A 15 -11.42 -5.69 1.60
N GLU A 16 -11.10 -6.59 0.66
CA GLU A 16 -10.56 -7.91 1.00
C GLU A 16 -9.04 -7.88 1.26
N GLN A 17 -8.31 -7.11 0.45
CA GLN A 17 -6.85 -6.97 0.55
C GLN A 17 -6.47 -5.71 1.35
N TRP A 18 -5.74 -4.78 0.73
CA TRP A 18 -5.24 -3.58 1.39
C TRP A 18 -6.10 -2.37 1.01
N PRO A 19 -6.77 -1.71 1.97
CA PRO A 19 -7.53 -0.51 1.70
C PRO A 19 -6.62 0.69 1.40
N ILE A 20 -5.39 0.67 1.92
CA ILE A 20 -4.34 1.64 1.59
C ILE A 20 -3.09 0.85 1.23
N TRP A 21 -2.53 1.10 0.05
CA TRP A 21 -1.25 0.57 -0.39
C TRP A 21 -0.42 1.69 -1.01
N ILE A 22 0.68 2.06 -0.36
CA ILE A 22 1.67 3.01 -0.89
C ILE A 22 3.00 2.28 -0.96
N GLY A 23 3.42 1.92 -2.16
CA GLY A 23 4.64 1.18 -2.37
C GLY A 23 4.74 0.59 -3.76
N PRO A 24 5.64 -0.39 -3.98
CA PRO A 24 5.80 -1.04 -5.28
C PRO A 24 4.50 -1.68 -5.75
N ALA A 25 4.36 -1.87 -7.06
CA ALA A 25 3.31 -2.73 -7.58
C ALA A 25 3.47 -4.16 -7.03
N GLN A 26 2.38 -4.71 -6.51
CA GLN A 26 2.29 -6.14 -6.22
C GLN A 26 1.94 -6.86 -7.53
N GLN A 27 2.91 -7.51 -8.15
CA GLN A 27 2.76 -8.09 -9.48
C GLN A 27 3.69 -9.30 -9.65
N SER A 28 3.34 -10.20 -10.57
CA SER A 28 4.24 -11.26 -11.04
C SER A 28 4.48 -11.08 -12.54
N ASP A 29 5.73 -10.83 -12.90
CA ASP A 29 6.23 -10.85 -14.28
C ASP A 29 6.91 -12.19 -14.62
N SER A 30 6.80 -13.16 -13.70
CA SER A 30 7.30 -14.52 -13.80
C SER A 30 6.13 -15.50 -13.97
N ARG A 31 6.44 -16.75 -14.35
CA ARG A 31 5.46 -17.85 -14.22
C ARG A 31 5.26 -18.29 -12.77
N ASP A 32 6.23 -17.99 -11.91
CA ASP A 32 6.10 -18.16 -10.48
C ASP A 32 5.39 -16.93 -9.89
N LEU A 33 4.13 -17.11 -9.50
CA LEU A 33 3.30 -16.05 -8.90
C LEU A 33 3.90 -15.51 -7.60
N CYS A 34 4.69 -16.32 -6.90
CA CYS A 34 5.29 -15.93 -5.63
C CYS A 34 6.68 -15.29 -5.79
N TYR A 35 7.22 -15.23 -7.01
CA TYR A 35 8.49 -14.55 -7.27
C TYR A 35 8.37 -13.05 -7.02
N ALA A 36 9.27 -12.49 -6.22
CA ALA A 36 9.27 -11.07 -5.91
C ALA A 36 9.99 -10.27 -7.00
N ASN A 37 9.24 -9.43 -7.74
CA ASN A 37 9.84 -8.46 -8.66
C ASN A 37 9.02 -7.16 -8.81
N PRO A 38 9.13 -6.21 -7.86
CA PRO A 38 9.87 -6.29 -6.59
C PRO A 38 9.00 -6.80 -5.43
N CYS A 39 7.69 -6.97 -5.64
CA CYS A 39 6.76 -7.43 -4.61
C CYS A 39 5.90 -8.59 -5.09
N SER A 40 6.05 -9.73 -4.42
CA SER A 40 5.33 -10.97 -4.71
C SER A 40 3.82 -10.84 -4.49
N LEU A 41 3.01 -11.46 -5.36
CA LEU A 41 1.56 -11.59 -5.16
C LEU A 41 1.20 -12.45 -3.94
N CYS A 42 2.12 -13.31 -3.51
CA CYS A 42 1.92 -14.20 -2.36
C CYS A 42 2.27 -13.55 -1.02
N TRP A 43 2.92 -12.38 -1.03
CA TRP A 43 3.26 -11.65 0.18
C TRP A 43 2.01 -10.96 0.76
N PRO A 44 1.81 -10.95 2.09
CA PRO A 44 2.57 -11.63 3.13
C PRO A 44 1.99 -12.99 3.52
N MET A 45 0.99 -13.49 2.79
CA MET A 45 0.21 -14.68 3.18
C MET A 45 1.01 -15.98 3.16
N VAL A 46 1.95 -16.12 2.22
CA VAL A 46 2.79 -17.31 2.10
C VAL A 46 4.12 -17.08 2.82
N PRO A 47 4.49 -17.93 3.81
CA PRO A 47 5.77 -17.83 4.48
C PRO A 47 6.95 -17.88 3.50
N GLY A 48 7.88 -16.95 3.62
CA GLY A 48 9.05 -16.84 2.75
C GLY A 48 8.79 -16.12 1.42
N ALA A 49 7.55 -15.74 1.09
CA ALA A 49 7.31 -14.78 0.02
C ALA A 49 7.88 -13.42 0.42
N GLU A 50 8.46 -12.70 -0.54
CA GLU A 50 9.18 -11.45 -0.28
C GLU A 50 8.48 -10.26 -0.97
N CYS A 51 8.62 -9.09 -0.36
CA CYS A 51 8.18 -7.84 -0.94
C CYS A 51 9.15 -6.72 -0.55
N PHE A 52 9.75 -6.10 -1.55
CA PHE A 52 10.78 -5.08 -1.37
C PHE A 52 10.32 -3.76 -1.96
N GLY A 53 10.76 -2.66 -1.34
CA GLY A 53 10.66 -1.34 -1.96
C GLY A 53 11.29 -1.35 -3.36
N ALA A 54 10.62 -0.76 -4.34
CA ALA A 54 11.15 -0.71 -5.69
C ALA A 54 12.44 0.14 -5.73
N PRO A 55 13.58 -0.38 -6.23
CA PRO A 55 14.82 0.37 -6.27
C PRO A 55 14.65 1.66 -7.08
N ARG A 56 15.17 2.78 -6.56
CA ARG A 56 15.05 4.12 -7.18
C ARG A 56 13.60 4.62 -7.32
N SER A 57 12.62 3.97 -6.67
CA SER A 57 11.27 4.56 -6.52
C SER A 57 11.30 5.64 -5.45
N GLN A 58 10.65 6.76 -5.72
CA GLN A 58 10.53 7.90 -4.82
C GLN A 58 9.06 8.26 -4.74
N TYR A 59 8.58 8.46 -3.51
CA TYR A 59 7.21 8.85 -3.18
C TYR A 59 7.30 10.12 -2.34
N ARG A 60 6.75 11.24 -2.83
CA ARG A 60 6.82 12.53 -2.14
C ARG A 60 5.47 13.22 -2.07
N ASN A 61 5.19 13.92 -0.98
CA ASN A 61 4.02 14.81 -0.84
C ASN A 61 2.71 14.09 -1.19
N ILE A 62 2.48 12.93 -0.58
CA ILE A 62 1.24 12.17 -0.76
C ILE A 62 0.30 12.53 0.39
N VAL A 63 -0.92 12.95 0.06
CA VAL A 63 -1.94 13.31 1.05
C VAL A 63 -3.13 12.36 0.91
N LEU A 64 -3.52 11.74 2.02
CA LEU A 64 -4.77 11.00 2.15
C LEU A 64 -5.72 11.82 3.04
N ARG A 65 -6.77 12.41 2.46
CA ARG A 65 -7.69 13.32 3.17
C ARG A 65 -9.12 12.78 3.18
N ASN A 66 -9.78 12.80 4.33
CA ASN A 66 -11.20 12.43 4.45
C ASN A 66 -11.48 11.07 3.78
N ILE A 67 -10.78 10.04 4.25
CA ILE A 67 -10.94 8.66 3.77
C ILE A 67 -11.61 7.84 4.86
N TRP A 68 -12.72 7.17 4.53
CA TRP A 68 -13.42 6.28 5.45
C TRP A 68 -13.40 4.84 4.97
N ILE A 69 -12.71 3.98 5.71
CA ILE A 69 -12.59 2.55 5.44
C ILE A 69 -13.51 1.79 6.40
N ARG A 70 -14.48 1.07 5.86
CA ARG A 70 -15.50 0.31 6.61
C ARG A 70 -15.33 -1.19 6.41
N ASN A 71 -15.21 -1.91 7.51
CA ASN A 71 -15.12 -3.37 7.57
C ASN A 71 -14.05 -4.00 6.66
N PRO A 72 -12.81 -3.49 6.61
CA PRO A 72 -11.76 -4.11 5.81
C PRO A 72 -11.32 -5.46 6.40
N SER A 73 -11.00 -6.42 5.54
CA SER A 73 -10.38 -7.69 5.95
C SER A 73 -8.87 -7.54 6.14
N GLY A 74 -8.15 -6.96 5.17
CA GLY A 74 -6.72 -6.65 5.31
C GLY A 74 -6.47 -5.24 5.83
N SER A 75 -6.69 -5.06 7.14
CA SER A 75 -6.46 -3.79 7.85
C SER A 75 -5.07 -3.74 8.51
N PRO A 76 -4.40 -2.57 8.64
CA PRO A 76 -4.82 -1.22 8.25
C PRO A 76 -4.31 -0.74 6.87
N GLY A 77 -3.58 -1.56 6.12
CA GLY A 77 -2.93 -1.20 4.85
C GLY A 77 -1.41 -1.36 4.89
N VAL A 78 -0.73 -0.97 3.82
CA VAL A 78 0.72 -1.13 3.63
C VAL A 78 1.36 0.17 3.16
N ILE A 79 2.48 0.53 3.79
CA ILE A 79 3.37 1.62 3.39
C ILE A 79 4.77 1.01 3.28
N LEU A 80 5.31 0.93 2.06
CA LEU A 80 6.56 0.24 1.79
C LEU A 80 7.42 1.02 0.80
N ALA A 81 8.65 1.33 1.19
CA ALA A 81 9.61 2.06 0.38
C ALA A 81 11.00 1.40 0.43
N ASP A 82 11.84 1.77 -0.53
CA ASP A 82 13.25 1.38 -0.50
C ASP A 82 13.96 2.20 0.59
N PRO A 83 14.75 1.58 1.49
CA PRO A 83 15.44 2.31 2.56
C PRO A 83 16.38 3.43 2.08
N SER A 84 16.91 3.33 0.85
CA SER A 84 17.74 4.36 0.24
C SER A 84 16.94 5.54 -0.34
N MET A 85 15.63 5.38 -0.50
CA MET A 85 14.69 6.37 -1.05
C MET A 85 13.39 6.37 -0.24
N PRO A 86 13.41 6.87 1.02
CA PRO A 86 12.25 6.87 1.89
C PRO A 86 11.10 7.72 1.34
N ILE A 87 9.88 7.45 1.83
CA ILE A 87 8.71 8.30 1.54
C ILE A 87 8.84 9.61 2.32
N GLU A 88 8.69 10.74 1.63
CA GLU A 88 8.77 12.08 2.23
C GLU A 88 7.42 12.79 2.10
N GLY A 89 6.96 13.50 3.14
CA GLY A 89 5.71 14.28 3.05
C GLY A 89 4.44 13.44 2.90
N LEU A 90 4.38 12.24 3.47
CA LEU A 90 3.14 11.46 3.56
C LEU A 90 2.26 11.98 4.71
N LEU A 91 1.05 12.46 4.39
CA LEU A 91 0.09 13.04 5.34
C LEU A 91 -1.23 12.27 5.33
N PHE A 92 -1.72 11.92 6.52
CA PHE A 92 -3.07 11.38 6.74
C PHE A 92 -3.90 12.43 7.47
N GLU A 93 -4.97 12.90 6.84
CA GLU A 93 -5.89 13.92 7.37
C GLU A 93 -7.30 13.34 7.37
N ASP A 94 -7.92 13.16 8.55
CA ASP A 94 -9.25 12.56 8.65
C ASP A 94 -9.40 11.18 7.99
N VAL A 95 -8.38 10.32 8.08
CA VAL A 95 -8.44 8.92 7.64
C VAL A 95 -8.95 8.05 8.79
N ARG A 96 -10.04 7.31 8.57
CA ARG A 96 -10.71 6.51 9.61
C ARG A 96 -10.91 5.08 9.14
N VAL A 97 -10.58 4.12 10.01
CA VAL A 97 -10.87 2.70 9.82
C VAL A 97 -11.85 2.26 10.89
N THR A 98 -12.98 1.70 10.48
CA THR A 98 -14.01 1.19 11.39
C THR A 98 -14.34 -0.26 11.05
N THR A 99 -14.32 -1.15 12.04
CA THR A 99 -14.76 -2.54 11.94
C THR A 99 -16.03 -2.75 12.75
N CYS A 100 -17.00 -3.50 12.25
CA CYS A 100 -18.11 -4.01 13.05
C CYS A 100 -17.54 -4.95 14.13
N GLN A 101 -17.71 -4.57 15.40
CA GLN A 101 -17.49 -5.46 16.56
C GLN A 101 -18.71 -6.36 16.77
#